data_AF-A0A4Z0PU76-F1
#
_entry.id   AF-A0A4Z0PU76-F1
#
_cell.length_a   1.000
_cell.length_b   1.000
_cell.length_c   1.000
_cell.angle_alpha   90.00
_cell.angle_beta   90.00
_cell.angle_gamma   90.00
#
_symmetry.space_group_name_H-M   'P 1'
#
loop_
_entity.id
_entity.type
_entity.pdbx_description
1 polymer ?
#
loop_
_entity_poly.entity_id
_entity_poly.type
_entity_poly.pdbx_seq_one_letter_code
_entity_poly.pdbx_strand_id
1 'polypeptide(L)'
;MRITKLWALFCFVICGGLPSLAQPRTVPDSLFMTPAQNNRWLVALQKQGVADQWAQIRSRYFLVSPQVSSPTSPAGNVPILVVEGIVVEVTDAGDPIRDVLASQLTPAKVKAITVLEREPAGLYVNKISTGWIIISVADKQLRKALRRTDKRAH
;
A
#
# COMPACT_ATOMS: atom_id res chain seq x y z
N MET A 1 -5.31 15.29 61.85
CA MET A 1 -3.93 15.74 62.14
C MET A 1 -3.08 14.50 62.46
N ARG A 2 -1.85 14.47 61.96
CA ARG A 2 -0.82 13.39 61.95
C ARG A 2 -0.87 12.40 60.79
N ILE A 3 0.10 12.65 59.91
CA ILE A 3 0.67 11.84 58.82
C ILE A 3 1.57 10.78 59.45
N THR A 4 1.49 9.54 58.96
CA THR A 4 2.61 8.60 59.02
C THR A 4 2.70 7.86 57.69
N LYS A 5 3.84 8.09 57.02
CA LYS A 5 4.31 7.40 55.83
C LYS A 5 4.53 5.93 56.16
N LEU A 6 4.11 5.02 55.27
CA LEU A 6 4.74 3.71 55.16
C LEU A 6 4.95 3.39 53.68
N TRP A 7 6.22 3.30 53.31
CA TRP A 7 6.69 2.76 52.04
C TRP A 7 6.38 1.27 51.98
N ALA A 8 5.77 0.81 50.88
CA ALA A 8 5.78 -0.61 50.54
C ALA A 8 5.80 -0.76 49.01
N LEU A 9 7.03 -1.00 48.54
CA LEU A 9 7.44 -1.84 47.42
C LEU A 9 6.53 -1.94 46.17
N PHE A 10 7.06 -1.33 45.12
CA PHE A 10 7.09 -1.85 43.76
C PHE A 10 7.17 -3.39 43.69
N CYS A 11 6.12 -4.01 43.16
CA CYS A 11 6.19 -5.29 42.47
C CYS A 11 5.81 -5.05 41.01
N PHE A 12 6.83 -4.80 40.18
CA PHE A 12 6.71 -4.88 38.72
C PHE A 12 6.46 -6.34 38.35
N VAL A 13 5.20 -6.69 38.15
CA VAL A 13 4.79 -7.88 37.40
C VAL A 13 4.29 -7.38 36.06
N ILE A 14 5.15 -7.35 35.03
CA ILE A 14 4.71 -7.54 33.65
C ILE A 14 5.78 -8.35 32.91
N CYS A 15 5.40 -9.60 32.68
CA CYS A 15 5.82 -10.54 31.67
C CYS A 15 6.48 -9.95 30.40
N GLY A 16 7.44 -10.72 29.88
CA GLY A 16 7.45 -11.01 28.45
C GLY A 16 8.28 -10.07 27.58
N GLY A 17 9.56 -9.91 27.88
CA GLY A 17 10.55 -9.50 26.88
C GLY A 17 10.80 -10.63 25.89
N LEU A 18 9.83 -10.92 25.01
CA LEU A 18 10.10 -11.67 23.78
C LEU A 18 10.93 -10.76 22.87
N PRO A 19 12.13 -11.14 22.44
CA PRO A 19 12.77 -10.45 21.32
C PRO A 19 11.83 -10.63 20.13
N SER A 20 11.30 -9.51 19.63
CA SER A 20 10.60 -9.44 18.36
C SER A 20 11.41 -10.22 17.34
N LEU A 21 10.90 -11.39 16.96
CA LEU A 21 11.42 -12.17 15.84
C LEU A 21 11.46 -11.22 14.66
N ALA A 22 12.67 -10.87 14.23
CA ALA A 22 12.90 -10.19 12.98
C ALA A 22 12.11 -10.95 11.91
N GLN A 23 11.03 -10.33 11.43
CA GLN A 23 10.24 -10.88 10.34
C GLN A 23 11.20 -11.11 9.16
N PRO A 24 11.09 -12.25 8.46
CA PRO A 24 11.92 -12.51 7.29
C PRO A 24 11.75 -11.33 6.33
N ARG A 25 12.89 -10.73 5.94
CA ARG A 25 12.92 -9.57 5.05
C ARG A 25 12.02 -9.84 3.84
N THR A 26 11.10 -8.91 3.67
CA THR A 26 10.06 -8.87 2.65
C THR A 26 10.64 -9.13 1.25
N VAL A 27 9.83 -9.84 0.46
CA VAL A 27 9.95 -10.05 -0.99
C VAL A 27 10.52 -8.78 -1.66
N PRO A 28 11.49 -8.87 -2.59
CA PRO A 28 12.16 -7.70 -3.17
C PRO A 28 11.15 -6.65 -3.63
N ASP A 29 11.41 -5.37 -3.32
CA ASP A 29 10.63 -4.17 -3.69
C ASP A 29 10.66 -3.91 -5.22
N SER A 30 10.46 -4.94 -6.03
CA SER A 30 10.35 -4.84 -7.47
C SER A 30 8.91 -4.58 -7.86
N LEU A 31 8.69 -3.62 -8.75
CA LEU A 31 7.41 -3.46 -9.43
C LEU A 31 7.07 -4.75 -10.20
N PHE A 32 8.07 -5.37 -10.84
CA PHE A 32 7.93 -6.58 -11.65
C PHE A 32 8.22 -7.84 -10.82
N MET A 33 7.17 -8.61 -10.55
CA MET A 33 7.21 -9.90 -9.86
C MET A 33 6.55 -10.97 -10.74
N THR A 34 6.90 -12.24 -10.51
CA THR A 34 6.14 -13.36 -11.10
C THR A 34 4.71 -13.40 -10.54
N PRO A 35 3.73 -13.99 -11.26
CA PRO A 35 2.36 -14.13 -10.75
C PRO A 35 2.26 -14.77 -9.36
N ALA A 36 3.06 -15.81 -9.08
CA ALA A 36 3.10 -16.47 -7.78
C ALA A 36 3.69 -15.59 -6.67
N GLN A 37 4.64 -14.70 -6.98
CA GLN A 37 5.16 -13.72 -6.03
C GLN A 37 4.13 -12.62 -5.76
N ASN A 38 3.44 -12.13 -6.80
CA ASN A 38 2.37 -11.14 -6.64
C ASN A 38 1.25 -11.64 -5.75
N ASN A 39 0.75 -12.85 -6.00
CA ASN A 39 -0.30 -13.42 -5.18
C ASN A 39 0.13 -13.52 -3.71
N ARG A 40 1.33 -14.09 -3.45
CA ARG A 40 1.89 -14.14 -2.08
C ARG A 40 1.99 -12.76 -1.42
N TRP A 41 2.40 -11.75 -2.19
CA TRP A 41 2.49 -10.38 -1.70
C TRP A 41 1.10 -9.78 -1.41
N LEU A 42 0.10 -9.98 -2.27
CA LEU A 42 -1.28 -9.51 -2.04
C LEU A 42 -1.93 -10.16 -0.81
N VAL A 43 -1.73 -11.48 -0.64
CA VAL A 43 -2.21 -12.22 0.56
C VAL A 43 -1.54 -11.70 1.83
N ALA A 44 -0.23 -11.39 1.78
CA ALA A 44 0.47 -10.79 2.91
C ALA A 44 -0.05 -9.38 3.19
N LEU A 45 -0.28 -8.57 2.16
CA LEU A 45 -0.79 -7.21 2.23
C LEU A 45 -2.18 -7.17 2.89
N GLN A 46 -3.09 -8.10 2.54
CA GLN A 46 -4.43 -8.18 3.14
C GLN A 46 -4.42 -8.38 4.66
N LYS A 47 -3.39 -9.03 5.21
CA LYS A 47 -3.31 -9.37 6.64
C LYS A 47 -2.81 -8.22 7.51
N GLN A 48 -2.49 -7.07 6.92
CA GLN A 48 -1.85 -5.95 7.58
C GLN A 48 -2.81 -4.79 7.87
N GLY A 49 -2.42 -3.93 8.81
CA GLY A 49 -3.10 -2.66 9.04
C GLY A 49 -2.82 -1.65 7.90
N VAL A 50 -3.69 -0.64 7.77
CA VAL A 50 -3.64 0.35 6.68
C VAL A 50 -2.28 1.05 6.55
N ALA A 51 -1.62 1.35 7.68
CA ALA A 51 -0.32 2.01 7.67
C ALA A 51 0.77 1.13 7.01
N ASP A 52 0.84 -0.15 7.37
CA ASP A 52 1.81 -1.09 6.82
C ASP A 52 1.48 -1.43 5.36
N GLN A 53 0.19 -1.58 5.05
CA GLN A 53 -0.27 -1.76 3.68
C GLN A 53 0.18 -0.60 2.79
N TRP A 54 -0.05 0.63 3.23
CA TRP A 54 0.39 1.81 2.50
C TRP A 54 1.92 1.87 2.37
N ALA A 55 2.68 1.54 3.42
CA ALA A 55 4.13 1.54 3.35
C ALA A 55 4.65 0.60 2.25
N GLN A 56 4.10 -0.61 2.15
CA GLN A 56 4.47 -1.57 1.10
C GLN A 56 4.05 -1.12 -0.30
N ILE A 57 2.81 -0.62 -0.45
CA ILE A 57 2.33 -0.08 -1.73
C ILE A 57 3.21 1.10 -2.16
N ARG A 58 3.51 2.01 -1.23
CA ARG A 58 4.35 3.19 -1.47
C ARG A 58 5.73 2.79 -1.96
N SER A 59 6.38 1.87 -1.23
CA SER A 59 7.69 1.32 -1.61
C SER A 59 7.66 0.80 -3.04
N ARG A 60 6.68 -0.07 -3.34
CA ARG A 60 6.61 -0.80 -4.60
C ARG A 60 6.26 0.05 -5.82
N TYR A 61 5.30 0.97 -5.68
CA TYR A 61 4.73 1.69 -6.83
C TYR A 61 5.24 3.12 -6.99
N PHE A 62 5.74 3.75 -5.92
CA PHE A 62 6.04 5.18 -5.92
C PHE A 62 7.51 5.51 -5.62
N LEU A 63 8.24 4.62 -4.93
CA LEU A 63 9.67 4.84 -4.65
C LEU A 63 10.59 4.17 -5.67
N VAL A 64 10.09 3.17 -6.40
CA VAL A 64 10.80 2.57 -7.53
C VAL A 64 10.64 3.49 -8.74
N SER A 65 11.76 4.00 -9.28
CA SER A 65 11.76 4.66 -10.59
C SER A 65 11.25 3.65 -11.63
N PRO A 66 10.28 3.98 -12.50
CA PRO A 66 9.84 3.07 -13.55
C PRO A 66 11.07 2.76 -14.42
N GLN A 67 11.68 1.59 -14.21
CA GLN A 67 12.70 1.15 -15.13
C GLN A 67 11.99 0.83 -16.43
N VAL A 68 12.34 1.59 -17.48
CA VAL A 68 11.97 1.31 -18.86
C VAL A 68 12.20 -0.18 -19.07
N SER A 69 11.10 -0.89 -19.33
CA SER A 69 11.01 -2.34 -19.33
C SER A 69 12.22 -2.96 -20.02
N SER A 70 12.98 -3.80 -19.31
CA SER A 70 13.79 -4.79 -20.03
C SER A 70 12.82 -5.66 -20.85
N PRO A 71 13.09 -5.94 -22.14
CA PRO A 71 12.15 -6.61 -23.05
C PRO A 71 11.75 -8.03 -22.62
N THR A 72 12.41 -8.57 -21.60
CA THR A 72 12.19 -9.91 -21.03
C THR A 72 11.30 -9.92 -19.77
N SER A 73 10.97 -8.75 -19.20
CA SER A 73 10.07 -8.70 -18.04
C SER A 73 8.63 -8.57 -18.53
N PRO A 74 7.73 -9.51 -18.24
CA PRO A 74 6.36 -9.42 -18.70
C PRO A 74 5.69 -8.23 -18.00
N ALA A 75 5.60 -7.11 -18.71
CA ALA A 75 4.92 -5.88 -18.28
C ALA A 75 3.42 -6.07 -17.95
N GLY A 76 2.89 -7.30 -18.05
CA GLY A 76 1.50 -7.65 -17.82
C GLY A 76 1.21 -8.38 -16.50
N ASN A 77 2.14 -8.46 -15.54
CA ASN A 77 1.88 -9.18 -14.28
C ASN A 77 1.93 -8.25 -13.06
N VAL A 78 1.45 -7.02 -13.16
CA VAL A 78 1.41 -6.08 -12.01
C VAL A 78 -0.04 -6.00 -11.52
N PRO A 79 -0.30 -6.03 -10.19
CA PRO A 79 -1.63 -5.77 -9.68
C PRO A 79 -2.09 -4.36 -10.04
N ILE A 80 -3.35 -4.22 -10.47
CA ILE A 80 -3.93 -2.94 -10.86
C ILE A 80 -4.11 -2.08 -9.60
N LEU A 81 -3.58 -0.86 -9.65
CA LEU A 81 -3.77 0.13 -8.60
C LEU A 81 -4.91 1.07 -8.99
N VAL A 82 -5.94 1.14 -8.15
CA VAL A 82 -7.07 2.05 -8.29
C VAL A 82 -7.12 2.94 -7.07
N VAL A 83 -7.23 4.25 -7.27
CA VAL A 83 -7.42 5.21 -6.18
C VAL A 83 -8.64 6.06 -6.48
N GLU A 84 -9.64 6.02 -5.60
CA GLU A 84 -10.89 6.78 -5.77
C GLU A 84 -11.61 6.51 -7.12
N GLY A 85 -11.47 5.30 -7.65
CA GLY A 85 -12.04 4.89 -8.94
C GLY A 85 -11.19 5.25 -10.16
N ILE A 86 -10.02 5.88 -9.96
CA ILE A 86 -9.07 6.23 -11.02
C ILE A 86 -8.00 5.14 -11.09
N VAL A 87 -7.79 4.56 -12.26
CA VAL A 87 -6.68 3.62 -12.49
C VAL A 87 -5.38 4.41 -12.56
N VAL A 88 -4.38 3.99 -11.80
CA VAL A 88 -3.06 4.63 -11.76
C VAL A 88 -2.10 3.84 -12.66
N GLU A 89 -1.52 4.50 -13.66
CA GLU A 89 -0.57 3.88 -14.59
C GLU A 89 0.83 3.92 -13.98
N VAL A 90 1.14 2.87 -13.23
CA VAL A 90 2.37 2.77 -12.43
C VAL A 90 3.62 2.42 -13.23
N THR A 91 3.44 1.94 -14.47
CA THR A 91 4.53 1.59 -15.40
C THR A 91 5.02 2.78 -16.21
N ASP A 92 4.21 3.84 -16.32
CA ASP A 92 4.47 4.96 -17.20
C ASP A 92 5.13 6.09 -16.40
N ALA A 93 6.31 6.50 -16.85
CA ALA A 93 6.97 7.65 -16.27
C ALA A 93 6.17 8.93 -16.59
N GLY A 94 5.80 9.69 -15.57
CA GLY A 94 5.10 10.97 -15.72
C GLY A 94 3.57 10.91 -15.63
N ASP A 95 2.99 9.83 -15.10
CA ASP A 95 1.55 9.84 -14.74
C ASP A 95 1.29 10.92 -13.67
N PRO A 96 0.51 11.98 -13.99
CA PRO A 96 0.29 13.08 -13.06
C PRO A 96 -0.55 12.66 -11.84
N ILE A 97 -1.34 11.59 -11.94
CA ILE A 97 -2.06 11.01 -10.80
C ILE A 97 -1.06 10.36 -9.85
N ARG A 98 -0.12 9.58 -10.40
CA ARG A 98 0.95 8.95 -9.63
C ARG A 98 1.77 9.98 -8.85
N ASP A 99 2.10 11.11 -9.47
CA ASP A 99 2.87 12.19 -8.82
C ASP A 99 2.10 12.85 -7.67
N VAL A 100 0.82 13.11 -7.86
CA VAL A 100 -0.05 13.65 -6.78
C VAL A 100 -0.13 12.66 -5.62
N LEU A 101 -0.28 11.37 -5.89
CA LEU A 101 -0.33 10.33 -4.86
C LEU A 101 1.00 10.18 -4.13
N ALA A 102 2.12 10.14 -4.86
CA ALA A 102 3.47 10.02 -4.28
C ALA A 102 3.79 11.16 -3.30
N SER A 103 3.34 12.38 -3.63
CA SER A 103 3.62 13.59 -2.87
C SER A 103 2.65 13.84 -1.71
N GLN A 104 1.37 13.49 -1.86
CA GLN A 104 0.33 13.93 -0.92
C GLN A 104 -0.35 12.81 -0.13
N LEU A 105 -0.33 11.57 -0.61
CA LEU A 105 -1.00 10.46 0.06
C LEU A 105 -0.15 9.96 1.24
N THR A 106 -0.74 9.95 2.43
CA THR A 106 -0.15 9.46 3.67
C THR A 106 -1.12 8.50 4.36
N PRO A 107 -0.66 7.63 5.28
CA PRO A 107 -1.55 6.71 5.99
C PRO A 107 -2.77 7.40 6.62
N ALA A 108 -2.58 8.58 7.21
CA ALA A 108 -3.64 9.36 7.84
C ALA A 108 -4.73 9.85 6.86
N LYS A 109 -4.43 9.92 5.56
CA LYS A 109 -5.38 10.32 4.53
C LYS A 109 -6.06 9.13 3.86
N VAL A 110 -5.63 7.90 4.15
CA VAL A 110 -6.24 6.67 3.63
C VAL A 110 -7.42 6.29 4.50
N LYS A 111 -8.59 6.11 3.89
CA LYS A 111 -9.79 5.59 4.57
C LYS A 111 -9.76 4.07 4.65
N ALA A 112 -9.43 3.42 3.55
CA ALA A 112 -9.38 1.96 3.44
C ALA A 112 -8.51 1.54 2.24
N ILE A 113 -7.90 0.36 2.35
CA ILE A 113 -7.23 -0.32 1.25
C ILE A 113 -7.90 -1.68 1.11
N THR A 114 -8.52 -1.91 -0.04
CA THR A 114 -9.13 -3.19 -0.39
C THR A 114 -8.25 -3.89 -1.40
N VAL A 115 -7.83 -5.10 -1.08
CA VAL A 115 -6.96 -5.90 -1.93
C VAL A 115 -7.77 -7.09 -2.44
N LEU A 116 -7.81 -7.28 -3.75
CA LEU A 116 -8.50 -8.40 -4.39
C LEU A 116 -7.46 -9.24 -5.14
N GLU A 117 -7.43 -10.53 -4.88
CA GLU A 117 -6.49 -11.46 -5.55
C GLU A 117 -6.90 -11.76 -6.99
N ARG A 118 -8.17 -11.48 -7.34
CA ARG A 118 -8.77 -11.76 -8.65
C ARG A 118 -9.59 -10.57 -9.12
N GLU A 119 -9.91 -10.57 -10.41
CA GLU A 119 -10.80 -9.59 -11.00
C GLU A 119 -12.18 -9.61 -10.32
N PRO A 120 -12.72 -8.44 -9.92
CA PRO A 120 -14.06 -8.37 -9.36
C PRO A 120 -15.12 -8.76 -10.39
N ALA A 121 -16.16 -9.45 -9.92
CA ALA A 121 -17.25 -9.91 -10.80
C ALA A 121 -17.95 -8.73 -11.50
N GLY A 122 -18.22 -8.87 -12.79
CA GLY A 122 -18.92 -7.87 -13.59
C GLY A 122 -18.06 -6.72 -14.10
N LEU A 123 -16.75 -6.75 -13.84
CA LEU A 123 -15.77 -5.86 -14.44
C LEU A 123 -15.01 -6.63 -15.53
N TYR A 124 -14.74 -5.99 -16.67
CA TYR A 124 -13.89 -6.55 -17.72
C TYR A 124 -12.71 -5.62 -17.96
N VAL A 125 -11.49 -6.14 -17.80
CA VAL A 125 -10.26 -5.42 -18.11
C VAL A 125 -9.47 -6.15 -19.18
N ASN A 126 -9.25 -5.46 -20.30
CA ASN A 126 -8.40 -5.94 -21.39
C ASN A 126 -6.90 -5.72 -21.11
N LYS A 127 -6.46 -6.05 -19.89
CA LYS A 127 -5.07 -5.95 -19.42
C LYS A 127 -4.78 -7.12 -18.51
N ILE A 128 -3.71 -7.84 -18.79
CA ILE A 128 -3.25 -8.92 -17.91
C ILE A 128 -2.84 -8.27 -16.58
N SER A 129 -3.32 -8.85 -15.47
CA SER A 129 -3.00 -8.39 -14.12
C SER A 129 -3.09 -9.55 -13.13
N THR A 130 -2.47 -9.39 -11.97
CA THR A 130 -2.39 -10.44 -10.93
C THR A 130 -3.20 -10.09 -9.68
N GLY A 131 -4.20 -9.21 -9.81
CA GLY A 131 -5.05 -8.73 -8.71
C GLY A 131 -5.27 -7.23 -8.75
N TRP A 132 -5.96 -6.72 -7.73
CA TRP A 132 -6.37 -5.32 -7.59
C TRP A 132 -6.03 -4.79 -6.21
N ILE A 133 -5.66 -3.51 -6.18
CA ILE A 133 -5.50 -2.73 -4.96
C ILE A 133 -6.35 -1.48 -5.14
N ILE A 134 -7.37 -1.34 -4.30
CA ILE A 134 -8.32 -0.24 -4.34
C ILE A 134 -8.11 0.59 -3.09
N ILE A 135 -7.72 1.86 -3.26
CA ILE A 135 -7.50 2.80 -2.17
C ILE A 135 -8.65 3.80 -2.14
N SER A 136 -9.32 3.86 -0.99
CA SER A 136 -10.27 4.92 -0.66
C SER A 136 -9.57 5.98 0.19
N VAL A 137 -9.79 7.24 -0.11
CA VAL A 137 -9.15 8.41 0.50
C VAL A 137 -10.16 9.12 1.41
N ALA A 138 -9.76 9.34 2.67
CA ALA A 138 -10.57 10.09 3.63
C ALA A 138 -10.52 11.61 3.33
N ASP A 139 -9.33 12.09 2.99
CA ASP A 139 -9.05 13.51 2.80
C ASP A 139 -9.81 14.11 1.61
N LYS A 140 -10.61 15.16 1.87
CA LYS A 140 -11.46 15.80 0.85
C LYS A 140 -10.64 16.60 -0.16
N GLN A 141 -9.54 17.22 0.27
CA GLN A 141 -8.71 18.06 -0.60
C GLN A 141 -7.96 17.21 -1.62
N LEU A 142 -7.37 16.10 -1.19
CA LEU A 142 -6.69 15.14 -2.04
C LEU A 142 -7.66 14.52 -3.05
N ARG A 143 -8.85 14.09 -2.63
CA ARG A 143 -9.89 13.60 -3.56
C ARG A 143 -10.23 14.64 -4.64
N LYS A 144 -10.33 15.91 -4.26
CA LYS A 144 -10.58 17.01 -5.20
C LYS A 144 -9.40 17.22 -6.14
N ALA A 145 -8.17 17.10 -5.65
CA ALA A 145 -6.97 17.21 -6.47
C ALA A 145 -6.91 16.08 -7.51
N LEU A 146 -7.07 14.83 -7.09
CA LEU A 146 -7.09 13.66 -7.98
C LEU A 146 -8.12 13.80 -9.09
N ARG A 147 -9.36 14.13 -8.77
CA ARG A 147 -10.43 14.34 -9.78
C ARG A 147 -10.15 15.49 -10.74
N ARG A 148 -9.42 16.52 -10.33
CA ARG A 148 -9.04 17.64 -11.20
C ARG A 148 -7.91 17.25 -12.14
N THR A 149 -6.95 16.49 -11.64
CA THR A 149 -5.83 15.99 -12.44
C THR A 149 -6.32 14.99 -13.48
N ASP A 150 -7.19 14.07 -13.09
CA ASP A 150 -7.81 13.06 -13.97
C ASP A 150 -8.54 13.72 -15.16
N LYS A 151 -9.40 14.70 -14.87
CA LYS A 151 -10.08 15.53 -15.88
C LYS A 151 -9.18 16.37 -16.79
N ARG A 152 -7.90 16.53 -16.46
CA ARG A 152 -6.94 17.27 -17.30
C ARG A 152 -6.11 16.32 -18.17
N ALA A 153 -6.01 15.06 -17.77
CA ALA A 153 -5.30 14.03 -18.49
C ALA A 153 -6.16 13.40 -19.61
N HIS A 154 -7.47 13.66 -19.62
CA HIS A 154 -8.46 13.18 -20.60
C HIS A 154 -9.28 14.37 -21.11
#